data_AF-A0A8X7Z997-F1
#
_entry.id   AF-A0A8X7Z997-F1
#
_cell.length_a   1.000
_cell.length_b   1.000
_cell.length_c   1.000
_cell.angle_alpha   90.00
_cell.angle_beta   90.00
_cell.angle_gamma   90.00
#
_symmetry.space_group_name_H-M   'P 1'
#
loop_
_entity.id
_entity.type
_entity.pdbx_description
1 polymer ?
#
loop_
_entity_poly.entity_id
_entity_poly.type
_entity_poly.pdbx_seq_one_letter_code
_entity_poly.pdbx_strand_id
1 'polypeptide(L)'
;MKLIIGDLVLSTVSGTIPLSGLICMHAFFCWFVSTRNNRLSFFLALNLRFYSYKLEFITDMLRFLELSTHCRDLNPLHNVIDQRDYKEKYFKRLIPLGLKYSKLFPWGGKLTSESLKFFSPIVIWTKFPPSQDSYYALYSAFTEYYKAWLELIDQAPEEIDASHITCNREAQHKYLTWREEKDPGHGILKRLIGERLAKDLVRNFLFNGLDELGSKGFLDYFPEYRREDGSINEKRSIIGKSFENRPWDARGEFIGGNGGNGVVPS
;
A
#
# COMPACT_ATOMS: atom_id res chain seq x y z
N MET A 1 -21.06 5.05 -20.10
CA MET A 1 -19.78 4.87 -19.39
C MET A 1 -19.04 3.72 -20.06
N LYS A 2 -17.86 3.95 -20.64
CA LYS A 2 -17.01 2.86 -21.17
C LYS A 2 -15.90 2.62 -20.16
N LEU A 3 -15.97 1.50 -19.45
CA LEU A 3 -14.82 0.96 -18.73
C LEU A 3 -13.86 0.43 -19.80
N ILE A 4 -12.65 0.97 -19.88
CA ILE A 4 -11.61 0.45 -20.76
C ILE A 4 -10.62 -0.27 -19.84
N ILE A 5 -10.63 -1.59 -19.88
CA ILE A 5 -9.61 -2.44 -19.27
C ILE A 5 -8.50 -2.52 -20.32
N GLY A 6 -7.32 -1.98 -20.01
CA GLY A 6 -6.15 -2.06 -20.88
C GLY A 6 -5.28 -3.23 -20.46
N ASP A 7 -5.13 -4.23 -21.32
CA ASP A 7 -4.21 -5.33 -21.12
C ASP A 7 -2.78 -4.87 -21.43
N LEU A 8 -1.91 -4.87 -20.43
CA LEU A 8 -0.46 -4.81 -20.65
C LEU A 8 0.05 -6.26 -20.63
N VAL A 9 0.30 -6.83 -21.80
CA VAL A 9 0.90 -8.17 -21.94
C VAL A 9 2.39 -8.08 -21.58
N LEU A 10 2.77 -8.59 -20.42
CA LEU A 10 4.17 -8.90 -20.11
C LEU A 10 4.48 -10.30 -20.66
N SER A 11 5.49 -10.38 -21.53
CA SER A 11 5.96 -11.65 -22.10
C SER A 11 6.45 -12.58 -20.99
N THR A 12 5.92 -13.81 -20.98
CA THR A 12 6.32 -14.90 -20.11
C THR A 12 7.80 -15.23 -20.28
N VAL A 13 8.58 -15.13 -19.19
CA VAL A 13 9.88 -15.81 -19.11
C VAL A 13 9.59 -17.28 -18.84
N SER A 14 9.75 -18.14 -19.84
CA SER A 14 9.58 -19.59 -19.68
C SER A 14 10.77 -20.18 -18.94
N GLY A 15 10.60 -20.43 -17.65
CA GLY A 15 11.45 -21.31 -16.86
C GLY A 15 10.57 -22.28 -16.08
N THR A 16 10.75 -23.58 -16.28
CA THR A 16 10.03 -24.63 -15.57
C THR A 16 10.40 -24.62 -14.09
N ILE A 17 9.50 -24.13 -13.23
CA ILE A 17 9.59 -24.20 -11.76
C ILE A 17 8.63 -25.31 -11.29
N PRO A 18 9.03 -26.22 -10.38
CA PRO A 18 8.27 -27.40 -10.00
C PRO A 18 6.92 -27.10 -9.32
N LEU A 19 5.95 -27.97 -9.61
CA LEU A 19 4.50 -27.86 -9.35
C LEU A 19 4.04 -27.84 -7.88
N SER A 20 4.91 -27.73 -6.87
CA SER A 20 4.51 -27.72 -5.45
C SER A 20 4.19 -26.33 -4.88
N GLY A 21 4.53 -25.26 -5.60
CA GLY A 21 4.08 -23.91 -5.31
C GLY A 21 3.13 -23.45 -6.41
N LEU A 22 1.83 -23.38 -6.13
CA LEU A 22 0.88 -22.75 -7.05
C LEU A 22 1.28 -21.27 -7.23
N ILE A 23 2.05 -20.98 -8.28
CA ILE A 23 2.36 -19.63 -8.74
C ILE A 23 1.08 -19.11 -9.37
N CYS A 24 0.27 -18.43 -8.57
CA CYS A 24 -0.89 -17.70 -9.04
C CYS A 24 -0.49 -16.23 -9.17
N MET A 25 0.12 -15.86 -10.31
CA MET A 25 0.23 -14.46 -10.71
C MET A 25 -1.19 -13.93 -10.93
N HIS A 26 -1.81 -13.36 -9.90
CA HIS A 26 -3.07 -12.65 -10.07
C HIS A 26 -2.86 -11.14 -9.92
N ALA A 27 -3.22 -10.46 -11.01
CA ALA A 27 -3.65 -9.07 -11.12
C ALA A 27 -2.59 -7.96 -11.07
N PHE A 28 -1.95 -7.72 -12.23
CA PHE A 28 -1.76 -6.35 -12.70
C PHE A 28 -3.10 -5.85 -13.25
N PHE A 29 -3.79 -4.95 -12.55
CA PHE A 29 -4.90 -4.22 -13.17
C PHE A 29 -4.75 -2.73 -12.90
N CYS A 30 -4.24 -2.03 -13.91
CA CYS A 30 -4.29 -0.59 -14.00
C CYS A 30 -5.74 -0.17 -14.21
N TRP A 31 -6.45 0.24 -13.17
CA TRP A 31 -7.70 0.95 -13.39
C TRP A 31 -7.39 2.33 -13.95
N PHE A 32 -8.09 2.69 -15.03
CA PHE A 32 -8.18 4.05 -15.55
C PHE A 32 -9.66 4.40 -15.61
N VAL A 33 -10.18 5.05 -14.58
CA VAL A 33 -11.47 5.73 -14.73
C VAL A 33 -11.16 7.09 -15.34
N SER A 34 -11.45 7.29 -16.63
CA SER A 34 -11.45 8.61 -17.27
C SER A 34 -12.88 8.92 -17.68
N THR A 35 -13.55 9.84 -16.98
CA THR A 35 -14.88 10.26 -17.43
C THR A 35 -14.71 11.32 -18.52
N ARG A 36 -15.33 11.06 -19.68
CA ARG A 36 -15.13 11.84 -20.92
C ARG A 36 -15.41 13.34 -20.79
N ASN A 37 -16.06 13.80 -19.71
CA ASN A 37 -16.40 15.21 -19.50
C ASN A 37 -16.20 15.73 -18.05
N ASN A 38 -15.50 15.01 -17.15
CA ASN A 38 -15.01 15.55 -15.86
C ASN A 38 -13.89 14.69 -15.26
N ARG A 39 -12.65 15.15 -15.47
CA ARG A 39 -11.38 14.41 -15.48
C ARG A 39 -10.87 13.97 -14.10
N LEU A 40 -11.60 13.11 -13.39
CA LEU A 40 -11.01 12.28 -12.34
C LEU A 40 -10.21 11.15 -13.00
N SER A 41 -9.02 10.83 -12.49
CA SER A 41 -8.28 9.61 -12.84
C SER A 41 -7.79 8.94 -11.56
N PHE A 42 -8.00 7.63 -11.46
CA PHE A 42 -7.56 6.81 -10.33
C PHE A 42 -6.75 5.65 -10.87
N PHE A 43 -5.63 5.34 -10.24
CA PHE A 43 -4.81 4.17 -10.50
C PHE A 43 -4.48 3.51 -9.17
N LEU A 44 -4.79 2.23 -9.06
CA LEU A 44 -4.42 1.39 -7.93
C LEU A 44 -3.71 0.17 -8.51
N ALA A 45 -2.47 -0.03 -8.12
CA ALA A 45 -1.75 -1.27 -8.39
C ALA A 45 -1.30 -1.86 -7.06
N LEU A 46 -1.70 -3.10 -6.83
CA LEU A 46 -1.40 -3.84 -5.62
C LEU A 46 -0.80 -5.18 -6.04
N ASN A 47 0.46 -5.44 -5.67
CA ASN A 47 1.04 -6.77 -5.80
C ASN A 47 0.99 -7.44 -4.43
N LEU A 48 0.10 -8.41 -4.31
CA LEU A 48 0.03 -9.30 -3.17
C LEU A 48 0.50 -10.69 -3.58
N ARG A 49 1.17 -11.34 -2.63
CA ARG A 49 1.51 -12.78 -2.56
C ARG A 49 2.94 -13.08 -2.95
N PHE A 50 3.71 -13.51 -1.94
CA PHE A 50 3.92 -14.94 -1.67
C PHE A 50 4.04 -15.12 -0.14
N TYR A 51 3.33 -16.05 0.52
CA TYR A 51 3.53 -16.25 1.97
C TYR A 51 4.93 -16.78 2.31
N SER A 52 5.58 -17.39 1.32
CA SER A 52 6.99 -17.78 1.36
C SER A 52 7.96 -16.63 1.05
N TYR A 53 7.51 -15.48 0.51
CA TYR A 53 8.35 -14.32 0.18
C TYR A 53 7.76 -13.00 0.71
N LYS A 54 8.49 -12.37 1.65
CA LYS A 54 7.98 -11.46 2.70
C LYS A 54 7.64 -10.01 2.29
N LEU A 55 7.19 -9.72 1.07
CA LEU A 55 7.02 -8.32 0.61
C LEU A 55 5.68 -8.00 -0.07
N GLU A 56 5.16 -6.80 0.20
CA GLU A 56 4.00 -6.21 -0.46
C GLU A 56 4.39 -4.91 -1.20
N PHE A 57 3.78 -4.66 -2.37
CA PHE A 57 4.01 -3.43 -3.14
C PHE A 57 2.69 -2.77 -3.48
N ILE A 58 2.61 -1.46 -3.22
CA ILE A 58 1.36 -0.73 -3.36
C ILE A 58 1.59 0.64 -3.96
N THR A 59 0.79 0.90 -4.97
CA THR A 59 0.73 2.18 -5.66
C THR A 59 -0.70 2.67 -5.68
N ASP A 60 -0.96 3.76 -4.97
CA ASP A 60 -2.23 4.48 -5.03
C ASP A 60 -2.00 5.85 -5.69
N MET A 61 -2.77 6.16 -6.72
CA MET A 61 -2.76 7.46 -7.38
C MET A 61 -4.18 7.97 -7.55
N LEU A 62 -4.44 9.14 -6.99
CA LEU A 62 -5.71 9.86 -7.08
C LEU A 62 -5.46 11.23 -7.71
N ARG A 63 -6.05 11.48 -8.88
CA ARG A 63 -5.94 12.77 -9.59
C ARG A 63 -7.24 13.53 -9.58
N PHE A 64 -7.18 14.80 -9.13
CA PHE A 64 -8.21 15.82 -9.31
C PHE A 64 -7.74 16.87 -10.34
N LEU A 65 -8.67 17.73 -10.79
CA LEU A 65 -8.40 18.74 -11.84
C LEU A 65 -7.24 19.67 -11.48
N GLU A 66 -7.14 20.08 -10.22
CA GLU A 66 -6.17 21.07 -9.74
C GLU A 66 -5.02 20.46 -8.95
N LEU A 67 -5.18 19.22 -8.47
CA LEU A 67 -4.21 18.59 -7.58
C LEU A 67 -4.16 17.08 -7.79
N SER A 68 -2.96 16.52 -7.77
CA SER A 68 -2.75 15.08 -7.80
C SER A 68 -2.18 14.60 -6.47
N THR A 69 -2.83 13.63 -5.86
CA THR A 69 -2.44 12.92 -4.63
C THR A 69 -1.84 11.57 -5.01
N HIS A 70 -0.62 11.30 -4.56
CA HIS A 70 0.07 10.05 -4.86
C HIS A 70 0.61 9.43 -3.58
N CYS A 71 0.42 8.12 -3.44
CA CYS A 71 1.07 7.27 -2.47
C CYS A 71 1.75 6.12 -3.22
N ARG A 72 3.07 6.01 -3.12
CA ARG A 72 3.82 4.88 -3.68
C ARG A 72 4.75 4.34 -2.62
N ASP A 73 4.70 3.03 -2.43
CA ASP A 73 5.51 2.39 -1.42
C ASP A 73 5.81 0.92 -1.73
N LEU A 74 6.90 0.41 -1.15
CA LEU A 74 7.07 -1.02 -0.90
C LEU A 74 6.59 -1.23 0.54
N ASN A 75 5.30 -1.46 0.75
CA ASN A 75 4.76 -1.55 2.10
C ASN A 75 5.39 -2.73 2.84
N PRO A 76 5.97 -2.48 4.03
CA PRO A 76 6.55 -3.55 4.80
C PRO A 76 5.44 -4.46 5.31
N LEU A 77 5.67 -5.76 5.24
CA LEU A 77 4.77 -6.74 5.83
C LEU A 77 4.69 -6.56 7.36
N HIS A 78 5.81 -6.20 7.97
CA HIS A 78 5.99 -6.03 9.40
C HIS A 78 6.28 -4.58 9.77
N ASN A 79 5.76 -4.08 10.88
CA ASN A 79 5.92 -2.67 11.27
C ASN A 79 7.40 -2.30 11.44
N VAL A 80 7.93 -1.47 10.55
CA VAL A 80 9.34 -1.02 10.50
C VAL A 80 9.70 0.02 11.57
N ILE A 81 8.72 0.57 12.28
CA ILE A 81 8.96 1.46 13.42
C ILE A 81 9.48 0.64 14.62
N ASP A 82 8.86 -0.52 14.87
CA ASP A 82 9.18 -1.37 16.02
C ASP A 82 10.13 -2.52 15.65
N GLN A 83 10.02 -3.06 14.43
CA GLN A 83 10.80 -4.22 13.97
C GLN A 83 12.04 -3.80 13.18
N ARG A 84 13.09 -3.39 13.89
CA ARG A 84 14.35 -2.91 13.29
C ARG A 84 15.03 -3.93 12.39
N ASP A 85 15.02 -5.21 12.75
CA ASP A 85 15.67 -6.26 11.94
C ASP A 85 15.02 -6.41 10.57
N TYR A 86 13.68 -6.35 10.51
CA TYR A 86 12.94 -6.37 9.24
C TYR A 86 13.23 -5.12 8.41
N LYS A 87 13.26 -3.95 9.04
CA LYS A 87 13.61 -2.68 8.39
C LYS A 87 15.02 -2.73 7.79
N GLU A 88 16.02 -3.15 8.56
CA GLU A 88 17.41 -3.25 8.11
C GLU A 88 17.55 -4.25 6.96
N LYS A 89 16.88 -5.41 7.05
CA LYS A 89 16.91 -6.45 6.01
C LYS A 89 16.43 -5.94 4.65
N TYR A 90 15.30 -5.23 4.61
CA TYR A 90 14.65 -4.88 3.33
C TYR A 90 14.86 -3.44 2.87
N PHE A 91 15.01 -2.50 3.80
CA PHE A 91 14.96 -1.07 3.45
C PHE A 91 16.30 -0.34 3.56
N LYS A 92 17.31 -0.89 4.26
CA LYS A 92 18.62 -0.25 4.40
C LYS A 92 19.23 0.12 3.04
N ARG A 93 19.20 -0.81 2.09
CA ARG A 93 19.72 -0.60 0.72
C ARG A 93 18.83 0.30 -0.14
N LEU A 94 17.56 0.48 0.25
CA LEU A 94 16.59 1.28 -0.50
C LEU A 94 16.48 2.72 -0.01
N ILE A 95 17.06 3.07 1.14
CA ILE A 95 17.06 4.46 1.64
C ILE A 95 17.55 5.46 0.57
N PRO A 96 18.65 5.21 -0.19
CA PRO A 96 19.07 6.13 -1.25
C PRO A 96 18.00 6.36 -2.33
N LEU A 97 17.22 5.33 -2.68
CA LEU A 97 16.11 5.43 -3.63
C LEU A 97 15.00 6.33 -3.08
N GLY A 98 14.61 6.11 -1.82
CA GLY A 98 13.63 6.95 -1.13
C GLY A 98 14.06 8.42 -1.06
N LEU A 99 15.33 8.68 -0.75
CA LEU A 99 15.90 10.04 -0.70
C LEU A 99 15.94 10.73 -2.07
N LYS A 100 16.26 9.99 -3.13
CA LYS A 100 16.25 10.53 -4.50
C LYS A 100 14.87 11.12 -4.81
N TYR A 101 13.81 10.37 -4.52
CA TYR A 101 12.45 10.79 -4.85
C TYR A 101 11.83 11.73 -3.82
N SER A 102 12.25 11.71 -2.55
CA SER A 102 11.82 12.70 -1.55
C SER A 102 12.32 14.12 -1.84
N LYS A 103 13.40 14.27 -2.62
CA LYS A 103 13.90 15.57 -3.09
C LYS A 103 13.08 16.11 -4.27
N LEU A 104 12.51 15.21 -5.08
CA LEU A 104 11.71 15.56 -6.26
C LEU A 104 10.24 15.79 -5.91
N PHE A 105 9.71 15.01 -4.98
CA PHE A 105 8.32 15.07 -4.57
C PHE A 105 8.18 15.66 -3.16
N PRO A 106 7.52 16.83 -3.02
CA PRO A 106 7.28 17.40 -1.70
C PRO A 106 6.36 16.49 -0.89
N TRP A 107 6.52 16.50 0.43
CA TRP A 107 5.65 15.75 1.32
C TRP A 107 4.19 16.22 1.19
N GLY A 108 3.24 15.28 1.12
CA GLY A 108 1.82 15.57 0.88
C GLY A 108 1.05 16.21 2.05
N GLY A 109 1.74 16.60 3.14
CA GLY A 109 1.15 17.11 4.37
C GLY A 109 0.54 15.99 5.24
N LYS A 110 -0.39 16.35 6.13
CA LYS A 110 -0.96 15.38 7.10
C LYS A 110 -1.60 14.16 6.44
N LEU A 111 -1.36 12.99 7.04
CA LEU A 111 -2.00 11.70 6.69
C LEU A 111 -2.69 11.08 7.91
N THR A 112 -3.53 10.08 7.69
CA THR A 112 -4.13 9.27 8.75
C THR A 112 -3.02 8.61 9.58
N SER A 113 -2.97 8.91 10.88
CA SER A 113 -1.85 8.49 11.75
C SER A 113 -1.71 6.97 11.80
N GLU A 114 -2.84 6.26 11.84
CA GLU A 114 -2.90 4.80 11.83
C GLU A 114 -2.39 4.18 10.53
N SER A 115 -2.38 4.90 9.40
CA SER A 115 -1.84 4.37 8.14
C SER A 115 -0.31 4.26 8.16
N LEU A 116 0.36 5.00 9.05
CA LEU A 116 1.82 5.06 9.11
C LEU A 116 2.45 3.71 9.50
N LYS A 117 1.73 2.87 10.26
CA LYS A 117 2.18 1.51 10.64
C LYS A 117 2.37 0.58 9.45
N PHE A 118 1.82 0.96 8.29
CA PHE A 118 1.95 0.22 7.04
C PHE A 118 2.89 0.89 6.05
N PHE A 119 3.46 2.06 6.36
CA PHE A 119 4.36 2.76 5.44
C PHE A 119 5.83 2.48 5.75
N SER A 120 6.62 2.34 4.68
CA SER A 120 8.06 2.19 4.76
C SER A 120 8.78 3.53 4.89
N PRO A 121 10.07 3.54 5.26
CA PRO A 121 10.88 4.75 5.27
C PRO A 121 11.11 5.36 3.88
N ILE A 122 10.79 4.64 2.80
CA ILE A 122 10.95 5.09 1.41
C ILE A 122 9.62 5.51 0.77
N VAL A 123 8.52 5.55 1.51
CA VAL A 123 7.22 5.96 0.96
C VAL A 123 7.29 7.33 0.26
N ILE A 124 6.65 7.42 -0.89
CA ILE A 124 6.35 8.66 -1.59
C ILE A 124 4.90 9.00 -1.31
N TRP A 125 4.66 9.85 -0.31
CA TRP A 125 3.38 10.50 -0.09
C TRP A 125 3.51 11.96 -0.50
N THR A 126 2.80 12.35 -1.56
CA THR A 126 2.99 13.66 -2.18
C THR A 126 1.70 14.22 -2.76
N LYS A 127 1.64 15.55 -2.81
CA LYS A 127 0.60 16.35 -3.45
C LYS A 127 1.25 17.43 -4.28
N PHE A 128 0.89 17.53 -5.55
CA PHE A 128 1.41 18.56 -6.44
C PHE A 128 0.44 18.88 -7.57
N PRO A 129 0.50 20.10 -8.14
CA PRO A 129 -0.26 20.45 -9.33
C PRO A 129 0.24 19.63 -10.53
N PRO A 130 -0.67 19.14 -11.39
CA PRO A 130 -0.29 18.28 -12.52
C PRO A 130 0.56 19.03 -13.55
N SER A 131 1.74 18.49 -13.88
CA SER A 131 2.60 18.97 -14.97
C SER A 131 3.24 17.80 -15.73
N GLN A 132 3.66 18.02 -16.98
CA GLN A 132 4.31 16.98 -17.78
C GLN A 132 5.57 16.44 -17.09
N ASP A 133 6.42 17.32 -16.56
CA ASP A 133 7.65 16.93 -15.85
C ASP A 133 7.36 16.11 -14.59
N SER A 134 6.31 16.48 -13.85
CA SER A 134 5.91 15.72 -12.66
C SER A 134 5.46 14.30 -13.01
N TYR A 135 4.83 14.09 -14.17
CA TYR A 135 4.45 12.76 -14.64
C TYR A 135 5.65 11.93 -15.12
N TYR A 136 6.62 12.55 -15.80
CA TYR A 136 7.88 11.86 -16.14
C TYR A 136 8.65 11.43 -14.90
N ALA A 137 8.71 12.30 -13.87
CA ALA A 137 9.30 11.97 -12.58
C ALA A 137 8.53 10.82 -11.89
N LEU A 138 7.18 10.83 -11.94
CA LEU A 138 6.36 9.77 -11.35
C LEU A 138 6.54 8.43 -12.04
N TYR A 139 6.61 8.45 -13.38
CA TYR A 139 6.86 7.25 -14.16
C TYR A 139 8.25 6.68 -13.84
N SER A 140 9.26 7.53 -13.74
CA SER A 140 10.61 7.13 -13.31
C SER A 140 10.59 6.50 -11.91
N ALA A 141 9.87 7.13 -10.97
CA ALA A 141 9.68 6.59 -9.62
C ALA A 141 8.97 5.24 -9.62
N PHE A 142 7.92 5.09 -10.43
CA PHE A 142 7.23 3.81 -10.61
C PHE A 142 8.20 2.73 -11.07
N THR A 143 8.94 2.99 -12.14
CA THR A 143 9.85 2.01 -12.73
C THR A 143 10.97 1.62 -11.76
N GLU A 144 11.57 2.57 -11.05
CA GLU A 144 12.66 2.26 -10.12
C GLU A 144 12.18 1.55 -8.84
N TYR A 145 11.04 1.93 -8.28
CA TYR A 145 10.46 1.20 -7.14
C TYR A 145 10.08 -0.22 -7.54
N TYR A 146 9.51 -0.39 -8.73
CA TYR A 146 9.14 -1.71 -9.22
C TYR A 146 10.36 -2.59 -9.49
N LYS A 147 11.44 -2.04 -10.07
CA LYS A 147 12.72 -2.75 -10.22
C LYS A 147 13.32 -3.15 -8.86
N ALA A 148 13.33 -2.22 -7.89
CA ALA A 148 13.80 -2.53 -6.54
C ALA A 148 12.98 -3.64 -5.88
N TRP A 149 11.67 -3.67 -6.08
CA TRP A 149 10.80 -4.76 -5.62
C TRP A 149 11.13 -6.10 -6.30
N LEU A 150 11.34 -6.11 -7.61
CA LEU A 150 11.75 -7.32 -8.34
C LEU A 150 13.09 -7.86 -7.83
N GLU A 151 14.06 -6.98 -7.57
CA GLU A 151 15.35 -7.36 -6.99
C GLU A 151 15.21 -7.93 -5.56
N LEU A 152 14.30 -7.38 -4.76
CA LEU A 152 14.00 -7.94 -3.43
C LEU A 152 13.38 -9.33 -3.51
N ILE A 153 12.51 -9.59 -4.49
CA ILE A 153 11.93 -10.92 -4.70
C ILE A 153 12.99 -11.90 -5.17
N ASP A 154 13.81 -11.51 -6.15
CA ASP A 154 14.89 -12.35 -6.69
C ASP A 154 15.89 -12.79 -5.60
N GLN A 155 16.14 -11.92 -4.62
CA GLN A 155 17.04 -12.19 -3.49
C GLN A 155 16.35 -12.82 -2.27
N ALA A 156 15.01 -12.91 -2.24
CA ALA A 156 14.30 -13.40 -1.08
C ALA A 156 14.41 -14.93 -1.00
N PRO A 157 14.99 -15.51 0.08
CA PRO A 157 14.94 -16.94 0.27
C PRO A 157 13.52 -17.36 0.62
N GLU A 158 13.16 -18.59 0.26
CA GLU A 158 11.92 -19.22 0.69
C GLU A 158 11.89 -19.31 2.22
N GLU A 159 10.81 -18.85 2.85
CA GLU A 159 10.58 -19.08 4.28
C GLU A 159 10.08 -20.50 4.51
N ILE A 160 10.84 -21.28 5.30
CA ILE A 160 10.53 -22.68 5.62
C ILE A 160 10.07 -22.85 7.07
N ASP A 161 10.30 -21.86 7.93
CA ASP A 161 9.88 -21.94 9.32
C ASP A 161 8.36 -21.71 9.44
N ALA A 162 7.64 -22.71 9.93
CA ALA A 162 6.18 -22.67 10.02
C ALA A 162 5.67 -21.52 10.91
N SER A 163 6.41 -21.15 11.97
CA SER A 163 6.01 -20.06 12.86
C SER A 163 6.14 -18.71 12.16
N HIS A 164 7.22 -18.52 11.39
CA HIS A 164 7.42 -17.33 10.56
C HIS A 164 6.38 -17.25 9.45
N ILE A 165 6.04 -18.35 8.79
CA ILE A 165 4.98 -18.40 7.77
C ILE A 165 3.64 -17.97 8.39
N THR A 166 3.27 -18.51 9.55
CA THR A 166 2.04 -18.10 10.25
C THR A 166 2.07 -16.62 10.61
N CYS A 167 3.20 -16.11 11.11
CA CYS A 167 3.36 -14.68 11.43
C CYS A 167 3.22 -13.79 10.18
N ASN A 168 3.82 -14.19 9.06
CA ASN A 168 3.71 -13.47 7.79
C ASN A 168 2.27 -13.47 7.25
N ARG A 169 1.59 -14.61 7.31
CA ARG A 169 0.18 -14.73 6.92
C ARG A 169 -0.72 -13.82 7.74
N GLU A 170 -0.52 -13.82 9.06
CA GLU A 170 -1.26 -12.96 9.98
C GLU A 170 -1.02 -11.47 9.71
N ALA A 171 0.24 -11.09 9.44
CA ALA A 171 0.60 -9.71 9.12
C ALA A 171 -0.03 -9.24 7.80
N GLN A 172 0.00 -10.08 6.76
CA GLN A 172 -0.66 -9.80 5.49
C GLN A 172 -2.18 -9.73 5.66
N HIS A 173 -2.77 -10.65 6.44
CA HIS A 173 -4.19 -10.61 6.74
C HIS A 173 -4.59 -9.29 7.42
N LYS A 174 -3.85 -8.88 8.46
CA LYS A 174 -4.03 -7.59 9.15
C LYS A 174 -3.97 -6.40 8.19
N TYR A 175 -3.03 -6.42 7.24
CA TYR A 175 -2.91 -5.39 6.22
C TYR A 175 -4.14 -5.33 5.30
N LEU A 176 -4.59 -6.47 4.77
CA LEU A 176 -5.76 -6.54 3.90
C LEU A 176 -7.03 -6.14 4.64
N THR A 177 -7.21 -6.58 5.89
CA THR A 177 -8.36 -6.21 6.72
C THR A 177 -8.39 -4.70 6.94
N TRP A 178 -7.22 -4.07 7.15
CA TRP A 178 -7.14 -2.62 7.27
C TRP A 178 -7.59 -1.92 5.99
N ARG A 179 -7.09 -2.36 4.83
CA ARG A 179 -7.42 -1.73 3.54
C ARG A 179 -8.89 -1.94 3.16
N GLU A 180 -9.43 -3.14 3.32
CA GLU A 180 -10.85 -3.44 3.02
C GLU A 180 -11.84 -2.61 3.84
N GLU A 181 -11.44 -2.16 5.02
CA GLU A 181 -12.28 -1.33 5.86
C GLU A 181 -12.00 0.18 5.69
N LYS A 182 -10.73 0.60 5.63
CA LYS A 182 -10.33 2.02 5.78
C LYS A 182 -9.68 2.67 4.56
N ASP A 183 -9.55 1.98 3.43
CA ASP A 183 -8.95 2.53 2.21
C ASP A 183 -9.64 3.84 1.75
N PRO A 184 -8.85 4.87 1.38
CA PRO A 184 -9.41 6.16 1.03
C PRO A 184 -10.28 6.17 -0.24
N GLY A 185 -10.09 5.20 -1.14
CA GLY A 185 -10.76 5.05 -2.42
C GLY A 185 -12.19 4.50 -2.34
N HIS A 186 -12.61 3.90 -1.22
CA HIS A 186 -13.94 3.30 -1.09
C HIS A 186 -15.08 4.27 -1.41
N GLY A 187 -15.01 5.51 -0.93
CA GLY A 187 -16.04 6.51 -1.19
C GLY A 187 -16.19 6.81 -2.70
N ILE A 188 -15.08 6.80 -3.43
CA ILE A 188 -15.07 7.02 -4.89
C ILE A 188 -15.67 5.80 -5.59
N LEU A 189 -15.28 4.57 -5.21
CA LEU A 189 -15.82 3.34 -5.77
C LEU A 189 -17.34 3.25 -5.57
N LYS A 190 -17.82 3.48 -4.34
CA LYS A 190 -19.25 3.50 -4.01
C LYS A 190 -20.04 4.49 -4.87
N ARG A 191 -19.48 5.68 -5.13
CA ARG A 191 -20.11 6.68 -5.99
C ARG A 191 -20.12 6.28 -7.48
N LEU A 192 -19.12 5.55 -7.95
CA LEU A 192 -18.97 5.17 -9.35
C LEU A 192 -19.77 3.92 -9.74
N ILE A 193 -19.78 2.90 -8.88
CA ILE A 193 -20.34 1.57 -9.19
C ILE A 193 -21.41 1.11 -8.20
N GLY A 194 -21.75 1.93 -7.20
CA GLY A 194 -22.74 1.60 -6.18
C GLY A 194 -22.17 0.74 -5.04
N GLU A 195 -22.84 0.76 -3.88
CA GLU A 195 -22.39 0.12 -2.64
C GLU A 195 -22.07 -1.36 -2.80
N ARG A 196 -23.00 -2.13 -3.39
CA ARG A 196 -22.88 -3.60 -3.51
C ARG A 196 -21.68 -4.00 -4.38
N LEU A 197 -21.52 -3.39 -5.55
CA LEU A 197 -20.42 -3.71 -6.46
C LEU A 197 -19.09 -3.16 -5.96
N ALA A 198 -19.09 -2.01 -5.26
CA ALA A 198 -17.89 -1.50 -4.62
C ALA A 198 -17.40 -2.46 -3.52
N LYS A 199 -18.30 -2.95 -2.67
CA LYS A 199 -17.95 -3.93 -1.62
C LYS A 199 -17.40 -5.23 -2.22
N ASP A 200 -18.05 -5.74 -3.27
CA ASP A 200 -17.59 -6.93 -3.99
C ASP A 200 -16.21 -6.73 -4.63
N LEU A 201 -16.00 -5.63 -5.36
CA LEU A 201 -14.71 -5.29 -5.97
C LEU A 201 -13.60 -5.14 -4.91
N VAL A 202 -13.88 -4.46 -3.80
CA VAL A 202 -12.91 -4.26 -2.73
C VAL A 202 -12.50 -5.59 -2.11
N ARG A 203 -13.48 -6.40 -1.69
CA ARG A 203 -13.22 -7.65 -0.96
C ARG A 203 -12.67 -8.75 -1.85
N ASN A 204 -13.32 -8.99 -3.00
CA ASN A 204 -13.07 -10.19 -3.79
C ASN A 204 -12.01 -9.98 -4.88
N PHE A 205 -11.66 -8.73 -5.19
CA PHE A 205 -10.67 -8.42 -6.22
C PHE A 205 -9.49 -7.59 -5.68
N LEU A 206 -9.73 -6.39 -5.13
CA LEU A 206 -8.63 -5.51 -4.70
C LEU A 206 -7.88 -6.06 -3.49
N PHE A 207 -8.58 -6.57 -2.50
CA PHE A 207 -8.01 -7.14 -1.28
C PHE A 207 -8.39 -8.61 -1.12
N ASN A 208 -8.35 -9.34 -2.25
CA ASN A 208 -8.55 -10.79 -2.27
C ASN A 208 -7.51 -11.50 -1.39
N GLY A 209 -7.94 -12.49 -0.62
CA GLY A 209 -7.08 -13.17 0.36
C GLY A 209 -7.66 -13.19 1.77
N LEU A 210 -8.61 -12.32 2.10
CA LEU A 210 -9.15 -12.15 3.45
C LEU A 210 -9.67 -13.47 4.04
N ASP A 211 -10.53 -14.17 3.29
CA ASP A 211 -11.16 -15.41 3.77
C ASP A 211 -10.18 -16.59 3.79
N GLU A 212 -9.12 -16.57 2.97
CA GLU A 212 -8.12 -17.64 2.93
C GLU A 212 -6.98 -17.47 3.94
N LEU A 213 -6.71 -16.23 4.37
CA LEU A 213 -5.53 -15.90 5.16
C LEU A 213 -5.73 -16.04 6.65
N GLY A 214 -6.91 -15.69 7.15
CA GLY A 214 -7.23 -15.70 8.56
C GLY A 214 -8.73 -15.55 8.81
N SER A 215 -9.13 -15.68 10.07
CA SER A 215 -10.54 -15.58 10.49
C SER A 215 -10.82 -14.37 11.38
N LYS A 216 -9.79 -13.57 11.71
CA LYS A 216 -9.92 -12.38 12.56
C LYS A 216 -10.66 -11.26 11.82
N GLY A 217 -11.60 -10.61 12.49
CA GLY A 217 -12.28 -9.43 11.98
C GLY A 217 -11.46 -8.15 12.17
N PHE A 218 -11.95 -7.05 11.61
CA PHE A 218 -11.30 -5.74 11.74
C PHE A 218 -11.09 -5.31 13.21
N LEU A 219 -12.08 -5.52 14.07
CA LEU A 219 -12.00 -5.14 15.49
C LEU A 219 -11.12 -6.07 16.33
N ASP A 220 -10.70 -7.22 15.80
CA ASP A 220 -9.72 -8.09 16.46
C ASP A 220 -8.30 -7.53 16.28
N TYR A 221 -8.02 -6.89 15.14
CA TYR A 221 -6.74 -6.24 14.87
C TYR A 221 -6.69 -4.78 15.32
N PHE A 222 -7.82 -4.08 15.28
CA PHE A 222 -7.93 -2.64 15.55
C PHE A 222 -9.06 -2.36 16.55
N PRO A 223 -8.94 -2.85 17.81
CA PRO A 223 -9.99 -2.72 18.82
C PRO A 223 -10.29 -1.25 19.16
N GLU A 224 -9.36 -0.33 18.93
CA GLU A 224 -9.53 1.11 19.12
C GLU A 224 -10.64 1.74 18.25
N TYR A 225 -11.10 1.03 17.21
CA TYR A 225 -12.23 1.44 16.37
C TYR A 225 -13.58 0.94 16.89
N ARG A 226 -13.65 0.20 17.99
CA ARG A 226 -14.91 -0.32 18.54
C ARG A 226 -15.75 0.82 19.12
N ARG A 227 -16.99 0.93 18.69
CA ARG A 227 -18.02 1.80 19.32
C ARG A 227 -18.67 1.07 20.51
N GLU A 228 -19.36 1.83 21.36
CA GLU A 228 -20.06 1.29 22.54
C GLU A 228 -21.08 0.19 22.19
N ASP A 229 -21.73 0.30 21.03
CA ASP A 229 -22.68 -0.69 20.50
C ASP A 229 -22.01 -1.93 19.87
N GLY A 230 -20.68 -2.01 19.91
CA GLY A 230 -19.89 -3.09 19.33
C GLY A 230 -19.63 -2.95 17.83
N SER A 231 -20.17 -1.92 17.16
CA SER A 231 -19.94 -1.66 15.74
C SER A 231 -18.57 -1.03 15.46
N ILE A 232 -18.17 -1.02 14.19
CA ILE A 232 -16.94 -0.37 13.73
C ILE A 232 -17.17 1.13 13.59
N ASN A 233 -16.25 1.94 14.11
CA ASN A 233 -16.29 3.38 13.90
C ASN A 233 -16.06 3.75 12.43
N GLU A 234 -17.02 4.45 11.84
CA GLU A 234 -17.00 4.91 10.44
C GLU A 234 -15.92 5.97 10.17
N LYS A 235 -15.39 6.64 11.21
CA LYS A 235 -14.26 7.56 11.05
C LYS A 235 -13.07 6.79 10.49
N ARG A 236 -12.40 7.36 9.48
CA ARG A 236 -11.18 6.78 8.91
C ARG A 236 -10.04 6.67 9.94
N SER A 237 -10.00 7.62 10.88
CA SER A 237 -8.95 7.76 11.88
C SER A 237 -9.59 8.11 13.22
N ILE A 238 -9.18 7.40 14.27
CA ILE A 238 -9.57 7.66 15.65
C ILE A 238 -8.60 8.69 16.26
N ILE A 239 -7.31 8.61 15.92
CA ILE A 239 -6.26 9.52 16.37
C ILE A 239 -6.37 10.87 15.64
N GLY A 240 -6.78 10.84 14.37
CA GLY A 240 -6.78 11.98 13.47
C GLY A 240 -5.58 12.00 12.52
N LYS A 241 -5.52 13.06 11.71
CA LYS A 241 -4.41 13.25 10.76
C LYS A 241 -3.22 13.95 11.43
N SER A 242 -2.03 13.39 11.28
CA SER A 242 -0.77 13.94 11.81
C SER A 242 0.32 13.93 10.74
N PHE A 243 1.56 14.26 11.12
CA PHE A 243 2.77 14.26 10.28
C PHE A 243 2.69 15.27 9.13
N GLU A 244 2.63 16.56 9.48
CA GLU A 244 2.72 17.67 8.50
C GLU A 244 4.01 17.61 7.69
N ASN A 245 5.08 17.07 8.27
CA ASN A 245 6.37 16.82 7.63
C ASN A 245 6.62 15.32 7.51
N ARG A 246 7.51 14.93 6.59
CA ARG A 246 7.96 13.54 6.42
C ARG A 246 8.48 12.99 7.77
N PRO A 247 7.92 11.87 8.29
CA PRO A 247 8.25 11.39 9.62
C PRO A 247 9.46 10.45 9.66
N TRP A 248 10.26 10.41 8.59
CA TRP A 248 11.54 9.69 8.54
C TRP A 248 12.68 10.64 8.18
N ASP A 249 13.81 10.50 8.88
CA ASP A 249 15.03 11.25 8.62
C ASP A 249 15.77 10.75 7.35
N ALA A 250 16.92 11.36 7.05
CA ALA A 250 17.72 11.01 5.89
C ALA A 250 18.31 9.58 5.93
N ARG A 251 18.33 8.92 7.10
CA ARG A 251 18.77 7.53 7.26
C ARG A 251 17.59 6.56 7.26
N GLY A 252 16.35 7.06 7.12
CA GLY A 252 15.14 6.28 7.26
C GLY A 252 14.75 6.01 8.71
N GLU A 253 15.32 6.73 9.68
CA GLU A 253 14.92 6.62 11.09
C GLU A 253 13.63 7.38 11.34
N PHE A 254 12.71 6.75 12.08
CA PHE A 254 11.44 7.38 12.42
C PHE A 254 11.67 8.51 13.43
N ILE A 255 11.18 9.71 13.12
CA ILE A 255 11.33 10.92 13.95
C ILE A 255 9.99 11.53 14.36
N GLY A 256 8.88 10.86 14.04
CA GLY A 256 7.52 11.35 14.28
C GLY A 256 7.10 11.49 15.75
N GLY A 257 7.92 11.03 16.71
CA GLY A 257 7.64 11.08 18.15
C GLY A 257 8.27 12.25 18.92
N ASN A 258 9.19 13.02 18.33
CA ASN A 258 9.96 14.04 19.06
C ASN A 258 9.31 15.44 19.12
N GLY A 259 8.09 15.61 18.62
CA GLY A 259 7.25 16.78 18.87
C GLY A 259 6.01 16.33 19.63
N GLY A 260 5.87 16.75 20.89
CA GLY A 260 4.83 16.28 21.81
C GLY A 260 3.45 16.14 21.16
N ASN A 261 2.81 14.98 21.40
CA ASN A 261 1.46 14.54 21.01
C ASN A 261 1.35 13.42 19.95
N GLY A 262 2.41 12.66 19.67
CA GLY A 262 2.34 11.52 18.75
C GLY A 262 2.73 10.19 19.39
N VAL A 263 1.94 9.66 20.32
CA VAL A 263 2.05 8.22 20.66
C VAL A 263 1.36 7.45 19.54
N VAL A 264 2.13 6.68 18.76
CA VAL A 264 1.57 5.63 17.91
C VAL A 264 1.20 4.48 18.86
N PRO A 265 -0.08 4.12 19.04
CA PRO A 265 -0.42 2.97 19.87
C PRO A 265 0.18 1.70 19.26
N SER A 266 0.71 0.86 20.14
CA SER A 266 1.24 -0.49 19.86
C SER A 266 0.22 -1.40 19.18
#